data_AF-A0A8T4WJL9-F1
#
_entry.id   AF-A0A8T4WJL9-F1
#
_cell.length_a   1.000
_cell.length_b   1.000
_cell.length_c   1.000
_cell.angle_alpha   90.00
_cell.angle_beta   90.00
_cell.angle_gamma   90.00
#
_symmetry.space_group_name_H-M   'P 1'
#
loop_
_entity.id
_entity.type
_entity.pdbx_description
1 polymer ?
#
loop_
_entity_poly.entity_id
_entity_poly.type
_entity_poly.pdbx_seq_one_letter_code
_entity_poly.pdbx_strand_id
1 'polypeptide(L)' 'GDNIQEVRLLRDRINKKGLVNINHFQLFTPTPMTNSTCMYWTGLNPSTMESVETICDYKTKKKLKRILLNNKRQRRT' A
#
# COMPACT_ATOMS: atom_id res chain seq x y z
N GLY A 1 -2.01 -2.87 5.89
CA GLY A 1 -2.17 -3.96 4.93
C GLY A 1 -2.44 -3.40 3.55
N ASP A 2 -2.20 -4.20 2.52
CA ASP A 2 -2.41 -3.80 1.12
C ASP A 2 -3.91 -3.86 0.71
N ASN A 3 -4.82 -3.94 1.66
CA ASN A 3 -6.25 -4.02 1.40
C ASN A 3 -6.81 -2.67 0.91
N ILE A 4 -7.73 -2.71 -0.06
CA ILE A 4 -8.39 -1.54 -0.64
C ILE A 4 -9.10 -0.71 0.44
N GLN A 5 -9.72 -1.37 1.42
CA GLN A 5 -10.45 -0.67 2.50
C GLN A 5 -9.50 0.15 3.37
N GLU A 6 -8.37 -0.43 3.74
CA GLU A 6 -7.37 0.28 4.54
C GLU A 6 -6.74 1.44 3.78
N VAL A 7 -6.49 1.28 2.48
CA VAL A 7 -5.98 2.38 1.63
C VAL A 7 -7.00 3.52 1.53
N ARG A 8 -8.31 3.22 1.45
CA ARG A 8 -9.37 4.24 1.50
C ARG A 8 -9.39 4.96 2.84
N LEU A 9 -9.33 4.23 3.95
CA LEU A 9 -9.26 4.82 5.30
C LEU A 9 -8.04 5.72 5.46
N LEU A 10 -6.88 5.32 4.95
CA LEU A 10 -5.67 6.12 4.96
C LEU A 10 -5.83 7.41 4.16
N ARG A 11 -6.38 7.33 2.94
CA ARG A 11 -6.69 8.49 2.09
C ARG A 11 -7.60 9.48 2.82
N ASP A 12 -8.65 8.99 3.48
CA ASP A 12 -9.61 9.85 4.17
C ASP A 12 -8.96 10.54 5.38
N ARG A 13 -8.07 9.85 6.10
CA ARG A 13 -7.25 10.46 7.17
C ARG A 13 -6.29 11.53 6.65
N ILE A 14 -5.65 11.29 5.51
CA ILE A 14 -4.75 12.26 4.84
C ILE A 14 -5.53 13.53 4.48
N ASN A 15 -6.70 13.37 3.86
CA ASN A 15 -7.57 14.49 3.50
C ASN A 15 -8.06 15.26 4.72
N LYS A 16 -8.46 14.56 5.79
CA LYS A 16 -8.90 15.19 7.05
C LYS A 16 -7.79 16.01 7.71
N LYS A 17 -6.53 15.56 7.60
CA LYS A 17 -5.36 16.28 8.13
C LYS A 17 -4.87 17.43 7.24
N GLY A 18 -5.47 17.63 6.06
CA GLY A 18 -5.06 18.67 5.13
C GLY A 18 -3.64 18.48 4.56
N LEU A 19 -3.16 17.23 4.48
CA LEU A 19 -1.82 16.93 3.96
C LEU A 19 -1.84 16.93 2.43
N VAL A 20 -1.69 18.12 1.83
CA VAL A 20 -1.88 18.34 0.38
C VAL A 20 -0.65 17.96 -0.45
N ASN A 21 0.55 17.95 0.15
CA ASN A 21 1.82 17.77 -0.57
C ASN A 21 2.27 16.30 -0.71
N ILE A 22 1.37 15.34 -0.54
CA ILE A 22 1.71 13.91 -0.65
C ILE A 22 1.65 13.49 -2.12
N ASN A 23 2.83 13.38 -2.75
CA ASN A 23 2.99 12.94 -4.13
C ASN A 23 3.69 11.57 -4.27
N HIS A 24 4.31 11.08 -3.19
CA HIS A 24 5.13 9.88 -3.22
C HIS A 24 4.35 8.67 -2.69
N PHE A 25 4.41 7.57 -3.44
CA PHE A 25 3.93 6.26 -3.03
C PHE A 25 5.09 5.29 -3.16
N GLN A 26 5.59 4.79 -2.04
CA GLN A 26 6.68 3.83 -2.01
C GLN A 26 6.12 2.42 -2.09
N LEU A 27 6.54 1.69 -3.13
CA LEU A 27 6.27 0.26 -3.23
C LEU A 27 7.52 -0.49 -2.80
N PHE A 28 7.42 -1.25 -1.71
CA PHE A 28 8.52 -2.08 -1.24
C PHE A 28 8.53 -3.42 -1.96
N THR A 29 9.67 -3.76 -2.54
CA THR A 29 10.00 -5.13 -2.92
C THR A 29 10.85 -5.72 -1.80
N PRO A 30 10.50 -6.90 -1.27
CA PRO A 30 11.28 -7.48 -0.18
C PRO A 30 12.69 -7.81 -0.67
N THR A 31 13.68 -7.59 0.19
CA THR A 31 15.08 -7.90 -0.10
C THR A 31 15.32 -9.41 0.03
N PRO A 32 16.16 -10.01 -0.82
CA PRO A 32 16.51 -11.42 -0.70
C PRO A 32 17.01 -11.78 0.71
N MET A 33 16.86 -13.05 1.09
CA MET A 33 17.27 -13.58 2.41
C MET A 33 16.62 -12.89 3.62
N THR A 34 15.41 -12.33 3.45
CA THR A 34 14.62 -11.78 4.57
C THR A 34 13.30 -12.50 4.75
N ASN A 35 12.75 -12.43 5.97
CA ASN A 35 11.43 -12.98 6.29
C ASN A 35 10.32 -12.37 5.41
N SER A 36 10.45 -11.11 4.99
CA SER A 36 9.48 -10.47 4.09
C SER A 36 9.49 -11.09 2.70
N THR A 37 10.63 -11.61 2.23
CA THR A 37 10.68 -12.40 0.99
C THR A 37 9.93 -13.71 1.17
N CYS A 38 10.10 -14.40 2.30
CA CYS A 38 9.33 -15.61 2.61
C CYS A 38 7.83 -15.29 2.62
N MET A 39 7.40 -14.32 3.43
CA MET A 39 5.99 -13.89 3.53
C MET A 39 5.40 -13.46 2.18
N TYR A 40 6.19 -12.81 1.33
CA TYR A 40 5.75 -12.36 0.02
C TYR A 40 5.47 -13.53 -0.95
N TRP A 41 6.27 -14.59 -0.89
CA TRP A 41 6.10 -15.74 -1.78
C TRP A 41 5.16 -16.81 -1.22
N THR A 42 5.20 -17.05 0.09
CA THR A 42 4.43 -18.12 0.73
C THR A 42 3.09 -17.65 1.29
N GLY A 43 2.93 -16.34 1.54
CA GLY A 43 1.75 -15.82 2.24
C GLY A 43 1.67 -16.29 3.69
N LEU A 44 2.78 -16.76 4.29
CA LEU A 44 2.82 -17.23 5.67
C LEU A 44 3.91 -16.51 6.44
N ASN A 45 3.60 -16.13 7.68
CA ASN A 45 4.59 -15.61 8.60
C ASN A 45 5.50 -16.76 9.08
N PRO A 46 6.81 -16.73 8.83
CA PRO A 46 7.71 -17.81 9.22
C PRO A 46 7.83 -17.99 10.75
N SER A 47 7.45 -16.98 11.54
CA SER A 47 7.54 -17.05 13.00
C SER A 47 6.24 -17.52 13.66
N THR A 48 5.08 -17.09 13.17
CA THR A 48 3.77 -17.43 13.77
C THR A 48 3.01 -18.52 13.01
N MET A 49 3.44 -18.85 11.78
CA MET A 49 2.76 -19.75 10.85
C MET A 49 1.35 -19.28 10.45
N GLU A 50 1.01 -18.03 10.73
CA GLU A 50 -0.27 -17.44 10.35
C GLU A 50 -0.23 -16.95 8.90
N SER A 51 -1.39 -17.00 8.25
CA SER A 51 -1.56 -16.49 6.89
C SER A 51 -1.46 -14.97 6.87
N VAL A 52 -0.63 -14.46 5.97
CA VAL A 52 -0.44 -13.03 5.70
C VAL A 52 -0.94 -12.74 4.29
N GLU A 53 -1.93 -11.85 4.19
CA GLU A 53 -2.40 -11.36 2.89
C GLU A 53 -1.36 -10.43 2.27
N THR A 54 -0.65 -10.94 1.26
CA THR A 54 0.28 -10.16 0.45
C THR A 54 -0.26 -10.01 -0.96
N ILE A 55 -0.17 -8.79 -1.51
CA ILE A 55 -0.53 -8.55 -2.90
C ILE A 55 0.73 -8.71 -3.74
N CYS A 56 0.76 -9.72 -4.59
CA CYS A 56 1.88 -9.91 -5.53
C CYS A 56 1.62 -9.23 -6.88
N ASP A 57 0.35 -9.06 -7.25
CA ASP A 57 -0.03 -8.49 -8.55
C ASP A 57 0.28 -6.99 -8.66
N TYR A 58 1.00 -6.65 -9.73
CA TYR A 58 1.37 -5.29 -10.05
C TYR A 58 0.16 -4.41 -10.43
N LYS A 59 -0.87 -4.96 -11.10
CA LYS A 59 -2.05 -4.17 -11.50
C LYS A 59 -2.80 -3.69 -10.27
N THR A 60 -2.96 -4.56 -9.28
CA THR A 60 -3.61 -4.25 -8.01
C THR A 60 -2.82 -3.19 -7.23
N LYS A 61 -1.49 -3.32 -7.12
CA LYS A 61 -0.62 -2.28 -6.52
C LYS A 61 -0.76 -0.92 -7.18
N LYS A 62 -0.81 -0.89 -8.52
CA LYS A 62 -1.01 0.35 -9.30
C LYS A 62 -2.39 0.97 -9.05
N LYS A 63 -3.42 0.15 -8.85
CA LYS A 63 -4.77 0.59 -8.48
C LYS A 63 -4.79 1.24 -7.09
N LEU A 64 -4.11 0.64 -6.10
CA LEU A 64 -3.99 1.21 -4.75
C LEU A 64 -3.28 2.57 -4.77
N LYS A 65 -2.15 2.66 -5.49
CA LYS A 65 -1.44 3.94 -5.69
C LYS A 65 -2.37 5.03 -6.23
N ARG A 66 -3.18 4.71 -7.24
CA ARG A 66 -4.14 5.66 -7.81
C ARG A 66 -5.21 6.06 -6.80
N ILE A 67 -5.75 5.13 -6.03
CA ILE A 67 -6.76 5.44 -5.01
C ILE A 67 -6.20 6.41 -3.96
N LEU A 68 -4.96 6.18 -3.50
CA LEU A 68 -4.32 7.00 -2.48
C LEU A 68 -3.95 8.40 -3.00
N LEU A 69 -3.36 8.48 -4.19
CA LEU A 69 -2.88 9.74 -4.76
C LEU A 69 -3.94 10.54 -5.52
N ASN A 70 -5.17 10.03 -5.67
CA ASN A 70 -6.28 10.78 -6.29
C ASN A 70 -6.81 11.85 -5.33
N ASN A 71 -5.91 12.72 -4.88
CA ASN A 71 -6.25 13.99 -4.26
C ASN A 71 -6.78 14.87 -5.39
N LYS A 72 -8.00 15.39 -5.21
CA LYS A 72 -8.64 16.29 -6.16
C LYS A 72 -7.58 17.31 -6.59
N ARG A 73 -7.17 17.29 -7.87
CA ARG A 73 -6.33 18.34 -8.46
C ARG A 73 -6.95 19.65 -8.01
N GLN A 74 -6.30 20.33 -7.07
CA GLN A 74 -6.62 21.71 -6.78
C GLN A 74 -6.45 22.39 -8.13
N ARG A 75 -7.57 22.89 -8.66
CA ARG A 75 -7.58 23.66 -9.90
C ARG A 75 -6.58 24.79 -9.65
N ARG A 76 -5.40 24.68 -10.26
CA ARG A 76 -4.44 25.77 -10.34
C ARG A 76 -5.10 26.78 -11.26
N THR A 77 -5.87 27.68 -10.66
CA THR A 77 -6.32 28.95 -11.25
C THR A 77 -5.14 29.89 -11.36
#